data_AF-A0A318PGL0-F1
#
_entry.id   AF-A0A318PGL0-F1
#
_cell.length_a   1.000
_cell.length_b   1.000
_cell.length_c   1.000
_cell.angle_alpha   90.00
_cell.angle_beta   90.00
_cell.angle_gamma   90.00
#
_symmetry.space_group_name_H-M   'P 1'
#
loop_
_entity.id
_entity.type
_entity.pdbx_description
1 polymer ?
#
loop_
_entity_poly.entity_id
_entity_poly.type
_entity_poly.pdbx_seq_one_letter_code
_entity_poly.pdbx_strand_id
1 'polypeptide(L)'
;MGAQINRMKDADGHKMTDKFLVDKLTTRNPWVEDVYKQTSGYIHFSGRHIRSVMRMEDLGSGDILHGQLVIGPKDYDRQQEDFCESIRCVHHLNLILDFALKDWFIRMCRPDGHIPDATEIWGDYEQQPES
;
A
#
# COMPACT_ATOMS: atom_id res chain seq x y z
N MET A 1 -5.44 7.13 -18.70
CA MET A 1 -4.45 6.05 -18.78
C MET A 1 -3.36 6.29 -17.75
N GLY A 2 -3.52 5.69 -16.57
CA GLY A 2 -2.50 5.78 -15.52
C GLY A 2 -1.21 5.10 -16.00
N ALA A 3 -0.11 5.85 -16.04
CA ALA A 3 1.20 5.26 -16.14
C ALA A 3 1.47 4.44 -14.87
N GLN A 4 2.14 3.29 -15.02
CA GLN A 4 2.56 2.51 -13.86
C GLN A 4 3.45 3.38 -12.97
N ILE A 5 3.11 3.49 -11.68
CA ILE A 5 3.78 4.42 -10.74
C ILE A 5 5.30 4.23 -10.76
N ASN A 6 5.79 2.99 -10.81
CA ASN A 6 7.23 2.70 -10.87
C ASN A 6 7.96 3.18 -12.13
N ARG A 7 7.24 3.53 -13.20
CA ARG A 7 7.79 4.13 -14.43
C ARG A 7 7.75 5.65 -14.39
N MET A 8 6.93 6.21 -13.50
CA MET A 8 6.86 7.65 -13.28
C MET A 8 8.11 8.10 -12.50
N LYS A 9 8.46 9.37 -12.70
CA LYS A 9 9.59 10.00 -12.01
C LYS A 9 9.10 11.06 -11.05
N ASP A 10 9.81 11.25 -9.94
CA ASP A 10 9.61 12.41 -9.08
C ASP A 10 10.13 13.70 -9.76
N ALA A 11 9.97 14.84 -9.08
CA ALA A 11 10.43 16.14 -9.57
C ALA A 11 11.97 16.19 -9.77
N ASP A 12 12.71 15.35 -9.06
CA ASP A 12 14.18 15.24 -9.14
C ASP A 12 14.62 14.21 -10.22
N GLY A 13 13.67 13.56 -10.91
CA GLY A 13 13.92 12.59 -11.98
C GLY A 13 14.13 11.14 -11.51
N HIS A 14 13.95 10.82 -10.24
CA HIS A 14 14.07 9.47 -9.68
C HIS A 14 12.82 8.63 -9.97
N LYS A 15 13.01 7.36 -10.35
CA LYS A 15 11.88 6.44 -10.57
C LYS A 15 11.16 6.12 -9.27
N MET A 16 9.84 6.26 -9.28
CA MET A 16 8.97 6.03 -8.12
C MET A 16 8.68 4.54 -7.88
N THR A 17 9.73 3.74 -7.75
CA THR A 17 9.63 2.32 -7.36
C THR A 17 9.13 2.18 -5.92
N ASP A 18 8.50 1.06 -5.58
CA ASP A 18 7.98 0.84 -4.22
C ASP A 18 9.07 1.04 -3.15
N LYS A 19 10.28 0.54 -3.41
CA LYS A 19 11.44 0.77 -2.53
C LYS A 19 11.74 2.27 -2.36
N PHE A 20 11.78 3.03 -3.44
CA PHE A 20 12.05 4.46 -3.39
C PHE A 20 10.98 5.22 -2.60
N LEU A 21 9.71 4.87 -2.79
CA LEU A 21 8.59 5.47 -2.07
C LEU A 21 8.63 5.13 -0.57
N VAL A 22 8.94 3.88 -0.21
CA VAL A 22 9.14 3.47 1.19
C VAL A 22 10.32 4.25 1.78
N ASP A 23 11.48 4.26 1.13
CA ASP A 23 12.66 4.96 1.63
C ASP A 23 12.37 6.46 1.88
N LYS A 24 11.62 7.12 0.99
CA LYS A 24 11.17 8.51 1.18
C LYS A 24 10.23 8.66 2.38
N LEU A 25 9.24 7.77 2.55
CA LEU A 25 8.28 7.84 3.64
C LEU A 25 8.90 7.51 4.99
N THR A 26 9.84 6.57 5.05
CA THR A 26 10.57 6.15 6.26
C THR A 26 11.33 7.31 6.90
N THR A 27 11.79 8.29 6.12
CA THR A 27 12.44 9.50 6.68
C THR A 27 11.56 10.29 7.64
N ARG A 28 10.23 10.26 7.45
CA ARG A 28 9.24 10.96 8.29
C ARG A 28 8.42 10.00 9.15
N ASN A 29 8.25 8.77 8.71
CA ASN A 29 7.42 7.75 9.34
C ASN A 29 8.19 6.41 9.37
N PRO A 30 9.13 6.22 10.32
CA PRO A 30 10.01 5.04 10.33
C PRO A 30 9.27 3.70 10.37
N TRP A 31 8.08 3.67 10.99
CA TRP A 31 7.22 2.49 11.10
C TRP A 31 6.70 1.96 9.75
N VAL A 32 6.73 2.79 8.68
CA VAL A 32 6.21 2.42 7.36
C VAL A 32 7.03 1.29 6.73
N GLU A 33 8.34 1.24 6.97
CA GLU A 33 9.20 0.18 6.42
C GLU A 33 8.77 -1.19 6.94
N ASP A 34 8.55 -1.31 8.24
CA ASP A 34 8.10 -2.55 8.87
C ASP A 34 6.71 -2.92 8.37
N VAL A 35 5.75 -1.99 8.38
CA VAL A 35 4.41 -2.25 7.86
C VAL A 35 4.45 -2.72 6.41
N TYR A 36 5.23 -2.05 5.55
CA TYR A 36 5.40 -2.45 4.14
C TYR A 36 6.01 -3.85 4.03
N LYS A 37 7.08 -4.17 4.77
CA LYS A 37 7.72 -5.49 4.76
C LYS A 37 6.80 -6.61 5.25
N GLN A 38 5.92 -6.32 6.21
CA GLN A 38 4.98 -7.29 6.75
C GLN A 38 3.77 -7.51 5.82
N THR A 39 3.31 -6.46 5.14
CA THR A 39 2.06 -6.46 4.35
C THR A 39 2.24 -6.69 2.85
N SER A 40 3.32 -6.17 2.24
CA SER A 40 3.61 -6.36 0.81
C SER A 40 3.71 -7.84 0.44
N GLY A 41 4.15 -8.67 1.38
CA GLY A 41 4.19 -10.12 1.19
C GLY A 41 2.83 -10.79 0.97
N TYR A 42 1.73 -10.19 1.44
CA TYR A 42 0.37 -10.65 1.18
C TYR A 42 -0.10 -10.25 -0.24
N ILE A 43 0.29 -9.05 -0.71
CA ILE A 43 -0.03 -8.55 -2.06
C ILE A 43 0.75 -9.32 -3.13
N HIS A 44 2.03 -9.60 -2.88
CA HIS A 44 2.89 -10.35 -3.79
C HIS A 44 2.70 -11.88 -3.68
N PHE A 45 1.70 -12.36 -2.92
CA PHE A 45 1.46 -13.78 -2.66
C PHE A 45 2.74 -14.55 -2.26
N SER A 46 3.60 -13.91 -1.47
CA SER A 46 4.89 -14.47 -1.06
C SER A 46 4.70 -15.54 0.04
N GLY A 47 5.79 -16.17 0.48
CA GLY A 47 5.78 -17.25 1.47
C GLY A 47 5.07 -16.96 2.81
N ARG A 48 4.75 -15.69 3.12
CA ARG A 48 3.83 -15.34 4.23
C ARG A 48 2.42 -15.89 4.01
N HIS A 49 1.89 -15.79 2.80
CA HIS A 49 0.57 -16.30 2.46
C HIS A 49 0.51 -17.83 2.57
N ILE A 50 1.62 -18.51 2.31
CA ILE A 50 1.75 -19.96 2.50
C ILE A 50 1.81 -20.29 4.00
N ARG A 51 2.64 -19.56 4.77
CA ARG A 51 2.76 -19.73 6.22
C ARG A 51 1.48 -19.42 7.00
N SER A 52 0.68 -18.44 6.58
CA SER A 52 -0.58 -18.11 7.27
C SER A 52 -1.65 -19.19 7.08
N VAL A 53 -1.57 -19.99 6.02
CA VAL A 53 -2.52 -21.08 5.74
C VAL A 53 -2.02 -22.41 6.30
N MET A 54 -0.70 -22.56 6.48
CA MET A 54 -0.08 -23.73 7.13
C MET A 54 -0.05 -23.54 8.65
N ARG A 55 -0.93 -24.23 9.37
CA ARG A 55 -0.86 -24.35 10.84
C ARG A 55 0.12 -25.45 11.19
N MET A 56 1.09 -25.15 12.06
CA MET A 56 2.06 -26.10 12.56
C MET A 56 1.82 -26.28 14.06
N GLU A 57 1.39 -27.47 14.48
CA GLU A 57 1.25 -27.80 15.89
C GLU A 57 2.43 -28.68 16.33
N ASP A 58 3.15 -28.22 17.37
CA ASP A 58 4.23 -28.99 17.98
C ASP A 58 3.62 -29.92 19.04
N LEU A 59 3.38 -31.17 18.64
CA LEU A 59 2.82 -32.22 19.50
C LEU A 59 3.91 -32.91 20.34
N GLY A 60 4.86 -32.15 20.90
CA GLY A 60 5.73 -32.56 22.03
C GLY A 60 6.51 -33.87 21.90
N SER A 61 6.56 -34.49 20.72
CA SER A 61 7.16 -35.77 20.44
C SER A 61 7.93 -35.61 19.13
N GLY A 62 9.25 -35.47 19.29
CA GLY A 62 10.17 -34.77 18.38
C GLY A 62 10.35 -35.27 16.95
N ASP A 63 9.41 -36.00 16.37
CA ASP A 63 9.56 -36.60 15.03
C ASP A 63 8.38 -36.38 14.06
N ILE A 64 7.21 -35.89 14.50
CA ILE A 64 6.05 -35.72 13.59
C ILE A 64 5.41 -34.34 13.72
N LEU A 65 5.75 -33.46 12.78
CA LEU A 65 5.14 -32.16 12.58
C LEU A 65 3.75 -32.31 11.95
N HIS A 66 2.69 -32.11 12.72
CA HIS A 66 1.32 -32.05 12.18
C HIS A 66 1.08 -30.67 11.55
N GLY A 67 1.04 -30.64 10.23
CA GLY A 67 0.70 -29.46 9.43
C GLY A 67 -0.76 -29.52 8.97
N GLN A 68 -1.61 -28.58 9.40
CA GLN A 68 -2.98 -28.47 8.89
C GLN A 68 -3.08 -27.29 7.92
N LEU A 69 -3.48 -27.56 6.67
CA LEU A 69 -3.81 -26.57 5.67
C LEU A 69 -5.33 -26.35 5.66
N VAL A 70 -5.80 -25.19 6.10
CA VAL A 70 -7.24 -24.88 6.11
C VAL A 70 -7.56 -23.90 4.98
N ILE A 71 -8.26 -24.40 3.96
CA ILE A 71 -8.80 -23.58 2.86
C ILE A 71 -10.32 -23.60 2.98
N GLY A 72 -10.91 -22.46 3.31
CA GLY A 72 -12.36 -22.36 3.46
C GLY A 72 -12.84 -20.91 3.58
N PRO A 73 -14.16 -20.68 3.53
CA PRO A 73 -14.74 -19.33 3.55
C PRO A 73 -14.74 -18.69 4.95
N LYS A 74 -14.25 -19.39 5.97
CA LYS A 74 -14.21 -18.94 7.36
C LYS A 74 -12.77 -18.84 7.83
N ASP A 75 -12.39 -17.66 8.33
CA ASP A 75 -11.18 -17.49 9.13
C ASP A 75 -11.46 -18.06 10.54
N TYR A 76 -10.92 -19.23 10.83
CA TYR A 76 -10.97 -19.82 12.17
C TYR A 76 -9.87 -19.20 13.06
N ASP A 77 -10.13 -19.01 14.36
CA ASP A 77 -9.22 -18.41 15.35
C ASP A 77 -8.81 -16.94 15.16
N ARG A 78 -9.69 -16.08 14.64
CA ARG A 78 -9.47 -14.63 14.74
C ARG A 78 -10.49 -13.97 15.65
N GLN A 79 -10.01 -13.23 16.62
CA GLN A 79 -10.83 -12.39 17.49
C GLN A 79 -10.92 -10.99 16.91
N GLN A 80 -11.87 -10.18 17.38
CA GLN A 80 -12.07 -8.82 16.87
C GLN A 80 -10.82 -7.95 17.09
N GLU A 81 -10.07 -8.22 18.15
CA GLU A 81 -8.83 -7.52 18.51
C GLU A 81 -7.74 -7.67 17.43
N ASP A 82 -7.73 -8.79 16.70
CA ASP A 82 -6.76 -9.03 15.62
C ASP A 82 -6.95 -8.07 14.43
N PHE A 83 -8.14 -7.47 14.31
CA PHE A 83 -8.47 -6.52 13.25
C PHE A 83 -8.27 -5.06 13.67
N CYS A 84 -8.23 -4.76 14.97
CA CYS A 84 -8.08 -3.41 15.49
C CYS A 84 -6.83 -2.71 14.94
N GLU A 85 -5.72 -3.44 14.85
CA GLU A 85 -4.46 -2.88 14.35
C GLU A 85 -4.55 -2.55 12.85
N SER A 86 -5.16 -3.42 12.06
CA SER A 86 -5.38 -3.17 10.62
C SER A 86 -6.24 -1.94 10.39
N ILE A 87 -7.31 -1.77 11.18
CA ILE A 87 -8.19 -0.59 11.11
C ILE A 87 -7.41 0.69 11.47
N ARG A 88 -6.59 0.65 12.52
CA ARG A 88 -5.71 1.77 12.89
C ARG A 88 -4.71 2.10 11.80
N CYS A 89 -4.10 1.11 11.14
CA CYS A 89 -3.19 1.35 10.03
C CYS A 89 -3.92 2.05 8.86
N VAL A 90 -5.09 1.56 8.46
CA VAL A 90 -5.90 2.18 7.39
C VAL A 90 -6.27 3.62 7.75
N HIS A 91 -6.66 3.86 9.01
CA HIS A 91 -6.96 5.21 9.47
C HIS A 91 -5.74 6.16 9.36
N HIS A 92 -4.57 5.72 9.82
CA HIS A 92 -3.34 6.53 9.72
C HIS A 92 -2.93 6.78 8.26
N LEU A 93 -3.10 5.81 7.36
CA LEU A 93 -2.87 6.00 5.94
C LEU A 93 -3.79 7.08 5.35
N ASN A 94 -5.07 7.09 5.73
CA ASN A 94 -6.01 8.13 5.29
C ASN A 94 -5.60 9.53 5.80
N LEU A 95 -5.08 9.65 7.02
CA LEU A 95 -4.57 10.92 7.54
C LEU A 95 -3.34 11.42 6.77
N ILE A 96 -2.42 10.53 6.41
CA ILE A 96 -1.25 10.86 5.59
C ILE A 96 -1.68 11.35 4.21
N LEU A 97 -2.66 10.68 3.59
CA LEU A 97 -3.20 11.08 2.29
C LEU A 97 -3.88 12.44 2.35
N ASP A 98 -4.75 12.67 3.34
CA ASP A 98 -5.44 13.96 3.54
C ASP A 98 -4.44 15.10 3.73
N PHE A 99 -3.42 14.90 4.57
CA PHE A 99 -2.36 15.88 4.78
C PHE A 99 -1.59 16.17 3.48
N ALA A 100 -1.16 15.12 2.76
CA ALA A 100 -0.40 15.25 1.52
C ALA A 100 -1.21 15.96 0.41
N LEU A 101 -2.51 15.66 0.30
CA LEU A 101 -3.41 16.30 -0.67
C LEU A 101 -3.63 17.77 -0.33
N LYS A 102 -3.86 18.12 0.94
CA LYS A 102 -4.01 19.51 1.37
C LYS A 102 -2.75 20.32 1.14
N ASP A 103 -1.59 19.77 1.50
CA ASP A 103 -0.29 20.40 1.26
C ASP A 103 -0.03 20.62 -0.24
N TRP A 104 -0.29 19.59 -1.06
CA TRP A 104 -0.18 19.71 -2.51
C TRP A 104 -1.12 20.77 -3.09
N PHE A 105 -2.39 20.79 -2.65
CA PHE A 105 -3.38 21.75 -3.12
C PHE A 105 -3.00 23.18 -2.73
N ILE A 106 -2.47 23.40 -1.53
CA ILE A 106 -1.97 24.72 -1.10
C ILE A 106 -0.82 25.17 -2.01
N ARG A 107 0.14 24.28 -2.31
CA ARG A 107 1.30 24.59 -3.16
C ARG A 107 0.93 24.82 -4.63
N MET A 108 -0.09 24.13 -5.14
CA MET A 108 -0.48 24.21 -6.54
C MET A 108 -1.56 25.25 -6.81
N CYS A 109 -2.37 25.65 -5.81
CA CYS A 109 -3.59 26.42 -6.07
C CYS A 109 -3.65 27.84 -5.48
N ARG A 110 -2.60 28.41 -4.84
CA ARG A 110 -2.56 29.85 -4.45
C ARG A 110 -1.12 30.42 -4.26
N PRO A 111 -0.83 31.74 -4.50
CA PRO A 111 -1.61 32.80 -5.15
C PRO A 111 -0.79 33.76 -6.07
N ASP A 112 0.03 33.29 -7.00
CA ASP A 112 0.59 34.17 -8.07
C ASP A 112 0.67 33.51 -9.46
N GLY A 113 0.28 32.25 -9.60
CA GLY A 113 0.20 31.55 -10.88
C GLY A 113 -1.23 31.14 -11.23
N HIS A 114 -1.61 31.36 -12.49
CA HIS A 114 -2.86 30.92 -13.10
C HIS A 114 -3.24 29.48 -12.72
N ILE A 115 -4.51 29.29 -12.35
CA ILE A 115 -5.12 28.00 -11.98
C ILE A 115 -5.70 27.39 -13.24
N PRO A 116 -5.17 26.25 -13.74
CA PRO A 116 -5.73 25.64 -14.92
C PRO A 116 -7.09 25.00 -14.65
N ASP A 117 -7.98 25.15 -15.60
CA ASP A 117 -9.35 24.61 -15.60
C ASP A 117 -9.33 23.07 -15.72
N ALA A 118 -10.33 22.37 -15.19
CA ALA A 118 -10.53 20.93 -15.40
C ALA A 118 -10.50 20.55 -16.89
N THR A 119 -11.00 21.41 -17.77
CA THR A 119 -10.92 21.22 -19.23
C THR A 119 -9.48 21.31 -19.76
N GLU A 120 -8.61 22.09 -19.13
CA GLU A 120 -7.17 22.17 -19.46
C GLU A 120 -6.36 21.00 -18.87
N ILE A 121 -6.81 20.43 -17.75
CA ILE A 121 -6.15 19.29 -17.09
C ILE A 121 -6.52 17.96 -17.76
N TRP A 122 -7.76 17.83 -18.24
CA TRP A 122 -8.32 16.56 -18.71
C TRP A 122 -8.72 16.56 -20.20
N GLY A 123 -8.63 17.69 -20.90
CA GLY A 123 -9.06 17.82 -22.30
C GLY A 123 -8.30 16.94 -23.30
N ASP A 124 -7.03 16.63 -23.03
CA ASP A 124 -6.22 15.76 -23.90
C ASP A 124 -6.59 14.27 -23.77
N TYR A 125 -7.33 13.90 -22.71
CA TYR A 125 -7.71 12.50 -22.46
C TYR A 125 -8.93 12.04 -23.26
N GLU A 126 -9.81 12.97 -23.64
CA GLU A 126 -11.05 12.67 -24.37
C GLU A 126 -10.87 12.65 -25.89
N GLN A 127 -9.68 13.01 -26.40
CA GLN A 127 -9.41 13.10 -27.84
C GLN A 127 -8.59 11.94 -28.43
N GLN A 128 -8.35 10.86 -27.68
CA GLN A 128 -7.74 9.67 -28.26
C GLN A 128 -8.82 8.82 -28.95
N PRO A 129 -8.80 8.66 -30.29
CA PRO A 129 -9.76 7.82 -30.98
C PRO A 129 -9.55 6.36 -30.58
N GLU A 130 -10.65 5.71 -30.19
CA GLU A 130 -10.70 4.28 -29.87
C GLU A 130 -10.24 3.47 -31.10
N SER A 131 -9.21 2.63 -30.93
CA SER A 131 -8.76 1.64 -31.90
C SER A 131 -9.21 0.24 -31.51
#